data_AF-A0A0C5BUS6-F1
#
_entry.id   AF-A0A0C5BUS6-F1
#
_cell.length_a   1.000
_cell.length_b   1.000
_cell.length_c   1.000
_cell.angle_alpha   90.00
_cell.angle_beta   90.00
_cell.angle_gamma   90.00
#
_symmetry.space_group_name_H-M   'P 1'
#
loop_
_entity.id
_entity.type
_entity.pdbx_description
1 polymer ?
#
loop_
_entity_poly.entity_id
_entity_poly.type
_entity_poly.pdbx_seq_one_letter_code
_entity_poly.pdbx_strand_id
1 'polypeptide(L)'
;MNSLFLIIVGILVVGFFATFVFSTQSTPTSYADSIFESCYDDDECTIDMMYQLSQNNSTQTVLLTIDDLVDLYVDADFYCHPAAHHLGEFLYGYIGRNLEMASDISDYRCASGIMHGLVENTIQIENMLDGTPIESVDIRESCKTIGDALGDDAKKECIHGMGHSLIKIYDYDTTQALERCNEFDTWNEVYMCNGGLFMQNIAKYAENRQGDFDESDLYYPCNQIDGTKNAEAATLCHRYQANYFLIQTDYILQNAYSLCSGIEDQRYIGICYKGVAAHLTKDNFDVLDNTQLMCLSTPPQYQEQCVIGAIESLTRFVSDEKASEFCNRLDGDLQKTCQNRMNSLIDSRYD
;
A
#
# COMPACT_ATOMS: atom_id res chain seq x y z
N MET A 1 70.66 -67.93 25.40
CA MET A 1 69.24 -67.76 25.80
C MET A 1 68.93 -66.28 25.86
N ASN A 2 68.23 -65.82 24.82
CA ASN A 2 67.17 -64.82 24.76
C ASN A 2 67.22 -63.52 25.59
N SER A 3 67.16 -62.43 24.80
CA SER A 3 66.17 -61.33 24.88
C SER A 3 66.40 -60.25 25.96
N LEU A 4 66.15 -58.97 25.73
CA LEU A 4 65.38 -58.29 24.68
C LEU A 4 65.85 -56.82 24.65
N PHE A 5 65.98 -56.25 23.45
CA PHE A 5 66.09 -54.81 23.19
C PHE A 5 64.78 -54.11 23.60
N LEU A 6 64.88 -52.95 24.24
CA LEU A 6 63.75 -52.02 24.42
C LEU A 6 64.18 -50.65 23.91
N ILE A 7 63.75 -50.34 22.69
CA ILE A 7 63.83 -49.03 22.05
C ILE A 7 62.58 -48.26 22.50
N ILE A 8 62.76 -47.16 23.23
CA ILE A 8 61.68 -46.24 23.55
C ILE A 8 61.57 -45.23 22.40
N VAL A 9 60.53 -45.38 21.58
CA VAL A 9 60.12 -44.40 20.57
C VAL A 9 59.22 -43.38 21.27
N GLY A 10 59.70 -42.16 21.44
CA GLY A 10 58.89 -41.02 21.88
C GLY A 10 58.05 -40.50 20.72
N ILE A 11 56.73 -40.71 20.77
CA ILE A 11 55.77 -40.12 19.84
C ILE A 11 55.49 -38.68 20.32
N LEU A 12 55.98 -37.70 19.57
CA LEU A 12 55.56 -36.30 19.69
C LEU A 12 54.16 -36.15 19.08
N VAL A 13 53.14 -36.14 19.94
CA VAL A 13 51.78 -35.75 19.54
C VAL A 13 51.74 -34.22 19.50
N VAL A 14 51.87 -33.65 18.30
CA VAL A 14 51.59 -32.24 18.05
C VAL A 14 50.07 -32.09 18.05
N GLY A 15 49.51 -31.65 19.17
CA GLY A 15 48.10 -31.30 19.29
C GLY A 15 47.81 -30.07 18.45
N PHE A 16 47.10 -30.26 17.34
CA PHE A 16 46.50 -29.18 16.55
C PHE A 16 45.32 -28.62 17.36
N PHE A 17 45.58 -27.64 18.23
CA PHE A 17 44.50 -26.84 18.82
C PHE A 17 43.94 -25.94 17.72
N ALA A 18 42.91 -26.42 17.03
CA ALA A 18 42.03 -25.54 16.26
C ALA A 18 41.34 -24.61 17.27
N THR A 19 41.86 -23.39 17.40
CA THR A 19 41.14 -22.31 18.06
C THR A 19 39.89 -22.03 17.23
N PHE A 20 38.77 -22.64 17.61
CA PHE A 20 37.46 -22.19 17.18
C PHE A 20 37.28 -20.78 17.74
N VAL A 21 37.57 -19.78 16.89
CA VAL A 21 37.10 -18.41 17.11
C VAL A 21 35.59 -18.52 16.96
N PHE A 22 34.87 -18.65 18.07
CA PHE A 22 33.45 -18.34 18.10
C PHE A 22 33.34 -16.85 17.78
N SER A 23 33.07 -16.55 16.50
CA SER A 23 32.50 -15.27 16.12
C SER A 23 31.21 -15.15 16.91
N THR A 24 31.21 -14.31 17.95
CA THR A 24 29.97 -13.85 18.55
C THR A 24 29.29 -13.01 17.49
N GLN A 25 28.41 -13.62 16.68
CA GLN A 25 27.47 -12.85 15.88
C GLN A 25 26.72 -11.97 16.87
N SER A 26 26.99 -10.67 16.81
CA SER A 26 26.21 -9.67 17.54
C SER A 26 24.76 -9.86 17.13
N THR A 27 23.87 -10.00 18.11
CA THR A 27 22.43 -10.02 17.85
C THR A 27 22.06 -8.76 17.05
N PRO A 28 21.32 -8.90 15.94
CA PRO A 28 20.82 -7.76 15.20
C PRO A 28 20.11 -6.80 16.16
N THR A 29 20.43 -5.52 16.08
CA THR A 29 19.80 -4.46 16.85
C THR A 29 19.06 -3.56 15.89
N SER A 30 17.80 -3.26 16.18
CA SER A 30 17.00 -2.31 15.40
C SER A 30 17.39 -0.87 15.72
N TYR A 31 17.26 0.01 14.73
CA TYR A 31 17.45 1.46 14.90
C TYR A 31 16.15 2.25 14.71
N ALA A 32 15.00 1.56 14.62
CA ALA A 32 13.71 2.14 14.27
C ALA A 32 13.31 3.29 15.18
N ASP A 33 13.35 3.11 16.51
CA ASP A 33 13.04 4.17 17.48
C ASP A 33 13.83 5.45 17.22
N SER A 34 15.15 5.33 17.00
CA SER A 34 16.01 6.49 16.78
C SER A 34 15.75 7.21 15.46
N ILE A 35 15.40 6.45 14.41
CA ILE A 35 15.05 6.99 13.10
C ILE A 35 13.70 7.68 13.20
N PHE A 36 12.70 6.99 13.75
CA PHE A 36 11.34 7.49 13.92
C PHE A 36 11.31 8.78 14.76
N GLU A 37 12.03 8.84 15.88
CA GLU A 37 12.13 10.04 16.71
C GLU A 37 12.79 11.22 15.96
N SER A 38 13.75 10.94 15.08
CA SER A 38 14.51 11.96 14.35
C SER A 38 13.82 12.46 13.08
N CYS A 39 13.05 11.60 12.43
CA CYS A 39 12.43 11.81 11.12
C CYS A 39 10.91 11.71 11.17
N TYR A 40 10.29 11.96 12.32
CA TYR A 40 8.84 11.86 12.48
C TYR A 40 8.09 12.67 11.40
N ASP A 41 7.26 11.98 10.61
CA ASP A 41 6.50 12.55 9.49
C ASP A 41 7.38 13.17 8.37
N ASP A 42 8.63 12.70 8.24
CA ASP A 42 9.58 13.08 7.19
C ASP A 42 10.11 11.82 6.49
N ASP A 43 9.45 11.47 5.39
CA ASP A 43 9.78 10.28 4.59
C ASP A 43 11.17 10.38 3.95
N GLU A 44 11.57 11.57 3.47
CA GLU A 44 12.90 11.78 2.88
C GLU A 44 14.01 11.56 3.93
N CYS A 45 13.84 12.13 5.12
CA CYS A 45 14.75 11.93 6.26
C CYS A 45 14.84 10.44 6.63
N THR A 46 13.70 9.74 6.71
CA THR A 46 13.65 8.32 7.04
C THR A 46 14.46 7.50 6.05
N ILE A 47 14.25 7.72 4.75
CA ILE A 47 14.95 6.98 3.70
C ILE A 47 16.45 7.31 3.68
N ASP A 48 16.85 8.56 3.89
CA ASP A 48 18.25 8.94 4.02
C ASP A 48 18.94 8.23 5.20
N MET A 49 18.27 8.12 6.35
CA MET A 49 18.79 7.37 7.49
C MET A 49 18.88 5.87 7.20
N MET A 50 17.90 5.30 6.50
CA MET A 50 17.92 3.89 6.07
C MET A 50 19.07 3.60 5.10
N TYR A 51 19.35 4.51 4.17
CA TYR A 51 20.53 4.43 3.32
C TYR A 51 21.82 4.45 4.14
N GLN A 52 21.97 5.36 5.11
CA GLN A 52 23.16 5.38 5.97
C GLN A 52 23.30 4.11 6.82
N LEU A 53 22.19 3.60 7.34
CA LEU A 53 22.15 2.35 8.11
C LEU A 53 22.66 1.17 7.28
N SER A 54 22.19 1.06 6.03
CA SER A 54 22.53 -0.06 5.13
C SER A 54 23.99 -0.12 4.71
N GLN A 55 24.71 1.01 4.72
CA GLN A 55 26.14 1.02 4.41
C GLN A 55 27.01 0.46 5.55
N ASN A 56 26.51 0.47 6.79
CA ASN A 56 27.32 0.26 7.99
C ASN A 56 26.89 -0.93 8.84
N ASN A 57 25.77 -1.58 8.50
CA ASN A 57 25.16 -2.64 9.30
C ASN A 57 24.87 -3.90 8.48
N SER A 58 24.52 -4.96 9.19
CA SER A 58 24.16 -6.24 8.56
C SER A 58 22.79 -6.17 7.87
N THR A 59 22.55 -7.02 6.88
CA THR A 59 21.23 -7.18 6.25
C THR A 59 20.13 -7.45 7.28
N GLN A 60 20.39 -8.33 8.25
CA GLN A 60 19.43 -8.64 9.31
C GLN A 60 19.03 -7.41 10.13
N THR A 61 19.98 -6.50 10.38
CA THR A 61 19.74 -5.23 11.10
C THR A 61 18.87 -4.28 10.29
N VAL A 62 19.13 -4.15 8.99
CA VAL A 62 18.34 -3.29 8.10
C VAL A 62 16.91 -3.80 7.99
N LEU A 63 16.73 -5.11 7.75
CA LEU A 63 15.41 -5.72 7.63
C LEU A 63 14.60 -5.61 8.92
N LEU A 64 15.22 -5.88 10.08
CA LEU A 64 14.58 -5.67 11.38
C LEU A 64 14.19 -4.20 11.61
N THR A 65 15.03 -3.26 11.17
CA THR A 65 14.72 -1.83 11.31
C THR A 65 13.54 -1.40 10.44
N ILE A 66 13.39 -1.96 9.23
CA ILE A 66 12.20 -1.72 8.38
C ILE A 66 10.94 -2.24 9.09
N ASP A 67 11.00 -3.47 9.58
CA ASP A 67 9.88 -4.14 10.27
C ASP A 67 9.40 -3.35 11.48
N ASP A 68 10.33 -2.95 12.37
CA ASP A 68 10.02 -2.18 13.57
C ASP A 68 9.57 -0.75 13.25
N LEU A 69 10.05 -0.13 12.14
CA LEU A 69 9.57 1.19 11.71
C LEU A 69 8.09 1.15 11.32
N VAL A 70 7.66 0.10 10.63
CA VAL A 70 6.24 -0.07 10.29
C VAL A 70 5.38 -0.20 11.55
N ASP A 71 5.83 -0.95 12.56
CA ASP A 71 5.13 -1.03 13.84
C ASP A 71 5.00 0.34 14.51
N LEU A 72 6.09 1.13 14.56
CA LEU A 72 6.05 2.47 15.11
C LEU A 72 5.08 3.39 14.36
N TYR A 73 5.03 3.30 13.02
CA TYR A 73 4.08 4.10 12.24
C TYR A 73 2.63 3.71 12.49
N VAL A 74 2.33 2.42 12.66
CA VAL A 74 0.99 1.92 13.02
C VAL A 74 0.61 2.39 14.43
N ASP A 75 1.53 2.28 15.40
CA ASP A 75 1.27 2.63 16.80
C ASP A 75 1.12 4.14 17.05
N ALA A 76 1.71 4.97 16.17
CA ALA A 76 1.65 6.42 16.29
C ALA A 76 0.28 7.03 15.94
N ASP A 77 -0.73 6.23 15.60
CA ASP A 77 -2.08 6.66 15.15
C ASP A 77 -1.96 7.72 14.03
N PHE A 78 -0.99 7.51 13.14
CA PHE A 78 -0.68 8.34 11.97
C PHE A 78 -1.06 7.57 10.70
N TYR A 79 -1.38 8.29 9.62
CA TYR A 79 -1.65 7.70 8.32
C TYR A 79 -0.37 7.12 7.70
N CYS A 80 -0.02 5.89 8.09
CA CYS A 80 1.28 5.27 7.79
C CYS A 80 1.48 4.75 6.36
N HIS A 81 0.43 4.79 5.52
CA HIS A 81 0.47 4.23 4.17
C HIS A 81 1.57 4.82 3.27
N PRO A 82 1.77 6.15 3.19
CA PRO A 82 2.80 6.75 2.33
C PRO A 82 4.22 6.38 2.78
N ALA A 83 4.49 6.47 4.08
CA ALA A 83 5.79 6.08 4.65
C ALA A 83 6.15 4.62 4.33
N ALA A 84 5.15 3.73 4.37
CA ALA A 84 5.34 2.33 4.00
C ALA A 84 5.67 2.14 2.51
N HIS A 85 5.17 2.98 1.59
CA HIS A 85 5.59 2.94 0.17
C HIS A 85 7.08 3.21 0.05
N HIS A 86 7.57 4.26 0.69
CA HIS A 86 8.98 4.64 0.62
C HIS A 86 9.91 3.59 1.23
N LEU A 87 9.49 2.95 2.34
CA LEU A 87 10.21 1.80 2.90
C LEU A 87 10.26 0.62 1.91
N GLY A 88 9.18 0.37 1.17
CA GLY A 88 9.15 -0.63 0.10
C GLY A 88 10.10 -0.30 -1.05
N GLU A 89 10.09 0.94 -1.55
CA GLU A 89 11.01 1.38 -2.60
C GLU A 89 12.48 1.20 -2.17
N PHE A 90 12.81 1.61 -0.94
CA PHE A 90 14.13 1.40 -0.36
C PHE A 90 14.48 -0.09 -0.27
N LEU A 91 13.56 -0.92 0.26
CA LEU A 91 13.76 -2.35 0.40
C LEU A 91 14.09 -3.00 -0.94
N TYR A 92 13.29 -2.71 -1.98
CA TYR A 92 13.48 -3.24 -3.32
C TYR A 92 14.87 -2.93 -3.89
N GLY A 93 15.32 -1.67 -3.74
CA GLY A 93 16.67 -1.27 -4.13
C GLY A 93 17.75 -1.97 -3.32
N TYR A 94 17.56 -2.06 -2.00
CA TYR A 94 18.54 -2.61 -1.06
C TYR A 94 18.82 -4.11 -1.28
N ILE A 95 17.77 -4.89 -1.53
CA ILE A 95 17.86 -6.34 -1.80
C ILE A 95 18.19 -6.66 -3.27
N GLY A 96 18.56 -5.65 -4.07
CA GLY A 96 19.06 -5.84 -5.43
C GLY A 96 17.97 -6.12 -6.45
N ARG A 97 16.78 -5.52 -6.31
CA ARG A 97 15.65 -5.62 -7.24
C ARG A 97 15.02 -7.02 -7.35
N ASN A 98 15.10 -7.82 -6.30
CA ASN A 98 14.52 -9.17 -6.23
C ASN A 98 13.12 -9.13 -5.59
N LEU A 99 12.06 -9.04 -6.40
CA LEU A 99 10.68 -8.95 -5.91
C LEU A 99 10.29 -10.11 -4.99
N GLU A 100 10.65 -11.34 -5.33
CA GLU A 100 10.37 -12.54 -4.52
C GLU A 100 10.91 -12.34 -3.08
N MET A 101 12.20 -12.04 -2.95
CA MET A 101 12.84 -11.83 -1.65
C MET A 101 12.28 -10.61 -0.90
N ALA A 102 11.96 -9.51 -1.57
CA ALA A 102 11.41 -8.33 -0.89
C ALA A 102 9.97 -8.57 -0.42
N SER A 103 9.17 -9.29 -1.21
CA SER A 103 7.79 -9.59 -0.88
C SER A 103 7.64 -10.52 0.32
N ASP A 104 8.61 -11.40 0.58
CA ASP A 104 8.64 -12.27 1.76
C ASP A 104 8.69 -11.50 3.09
N ILE A 105 9.10 -10.23 3.05
CA ILE A 105 9.26 -9.33 4.20
C ILE A 105 8.12 -8.29 4.24
N SER A 106 7.20 -8.36 3.28
CA SER A 106 6.04 -7.48 3.21
C SER A 106 4.85 -8.11 3.92
N ASP A 107 4.03 -7.29 4.57
CA ASP A 107 2.74 -7.73 5.11
C ASP A 107 1.63 -6.68 4.93
N TYR A 108 0.50 -6.87 5.61
CA TYR A 108 -0.71 -6.07 5.42
C TYR A 108 -0.71 -4.76 6.23
N ARG A 109 0.26 -4.54 7.13
CA ARG A 109 0.36 -3.31 7.90
C ARG A 109 0.47 -2.11 6.96
N CYS A 110 -0.07 -0.97 7.40
CA CYS A 110 -0.14 0.24 6.58
C CYS A 110 -0.80 0.01 5.21
N ALA A 111 -1.85 -0.81 5.16
CA ALA A 111 -2.59 -1.16 3.95
C ALA A 111 -1.69 -1.70 2.82
N SER A 112 -0.80 -2.63 3.16
CA SER A 112 0.17 -3.24 2.23
C SER A 112 1.11 -2.24 1.55
N GLY A 113 1.41 -1.13 2.23
CA GLY A 113 2.19 -0.04 1.66
C GLY A 113 3.59 -0.46 1.19
N ILE A 114 4.28 -1.35 1.92
CA ILE A 114 5.58 -1.89 1.47
C ILE A 114 5.42 -2.59 0.12
N MET A 115 4.43 -3.48 -0.03
CA MET A 115 4.19 -4.21 -1.28
C MET A 115 3.96 -3.24 -2.45
N HIS A 116 3.22 -2.15 -2.24
CA HIS A 116 3.05 -1.14 -3.28
C HIS A 116 4.39 -0.50 -3.66
N GLY A 117 5.18 -0.07 -2.67
CA GLY A 117 6.50 0.51 -2.88
C GLY A 117 7.49 -0.42 -3.60
N LEU A 118 7.38 -1.73 -3.40
CA LEU A 118 8.22 -2.71 -4.12
C LEU A 118 8.06 -2.64 -5.64
N VAL A 119 6.85 -2.32 -6.12
CA VAL A 119 6.50 -2.39 -7.54
C VAL A 119 6.30 -1.03 -8.19
N GLU A 120 6.09 0.02 -7.40
CA GLU A 120 5.70 1.35 -7.88
C GLU A 120 6.70 1.95 -8.88
N ASN A 121 8.00 1.71 -8.70
CA ASN A 121 9.04 2.20 -9.60
C ASN A 121 9.70 1.11 -10.46
N THR A 122 9.22 -0.13 -10.42
CA THR A 122 9.89 -1.26 -11.11
C THR A 122 10.03 -1.02 -12.61
N ILE A 123 8.93 -0.64 -13.28
CA ILE A 123 8.94 -0.36 -14.73
C ILE A 123 9.89 0.82 -15.05
N GLN A 124 9.86 1.88 -14.24
CA GLN A 124 10.71 3.05 -14.42
C GLN A 124 12.20 2.70 -14.27
N ILE A 125 12.52 1.86 -13.29
CA ILE A 125 13.88 1.39 -13.00
C ILE A 125 14.40 0.51 -14.15
N GLU A 126 13.60 -0.45 -14.65
CA GLU A 126 13.96 -1.27 -15.80
C GLU A 126 14.21 -0.42 -17.05
N ASN A 127 13.38 0.60 -17.27
CA ASN A 127 13.55 1.51 -18.38
C ASN A 127 14.84 2.33 -18.27
N MET A 128 15.12 2.91 -17.11
CA MET A 128 16.27 3.80 -16.91
C MET A 128 17.60 3.07 -16.82
N LEU A 129 17.65 1.94 -16.11
CA LEU A 129 18.90 1.23 -15.83
C LEU A 129 19.22 0.18 -16.89
N ASP A 130 18.20 -0.55 -17.35
CA ASP A 130 18.37 -1.69 -18.25
C ASP A 130 18.02 -1.34 -19.70
N GLY A 131 17.44 -0.16 -19.94
CA GLY A 131 17.05 0.33 -21.26
C GLY A 131 15.82 -0.37 -21.84
N THR A 132 15.03 -1.05 -20.99
CA THR A 132 13.84 -1.80 -21.38
C THR A 132 12.73 -0.82 -21.80
N PRO A 133 12.20 -0.89 -23.04
CA PRO A 133 11.03 -0.09 -23.41
C PRO A 133 9.84 -0.40 -22.50
N ILE A 134 9.13 0.64 -22.05
CA ILE A 134 8.00 0.53 -21.10
C ILE A 134 6.95 -0.47 -21.61
N GLU A 135 6.65 -0.43 -22.91
CA GLU A 135 5.65 -1.26 -23.56
C GLU A 135 6.06 -2.74 -23.64
N SER A 136 7.35 -3.05 -23.46
CA SER A 136 7.89 -4.40 -23.52
C SER A 136 7.92 -5.11 -22.16
N VAL A 137 7.67 -4.39 -21.06
CA VAL A 137 7.62 -4.97 -19.72
C VAL A 137 6.35 -5.81 -19.58
N ASP A 138 6.49 -7.08 -19.18
CA ASP A 138 5.34 -7.94 -18.84
C ASP A 138 4.92 -7.65 -17.39
N ILE A 139 3.93 -6.76 -17.25
CA ILE A 139 3.41 -6.33 -15.95
C ILE A 139 2.76 -7.47 -15.16
N ARG A 140 2.32 -8.54 -15.82
CA ARG A 140 1.75 -9.70 -15.15
C ARG A 140 2.82 -10.54 -14.48
N GLU A 141 3.97 -10.68 -15.12
CA GLU A 141 5.05 -11.53 -14.61
C GLU A 141 5.59 -11.01 -13.29
N SER A 142 5.70 -9.69 -13.13
CA SER A 142 6.13 -9.05 -11.89
C SER A 142 5.34 -9.56 -10.67
N CYS A 143 4.01 -9.67 -10.79
CA CYS A 143 3.14 -10.13 -9.70
C CYS A 143 2.91 -11.64 -9.63
N LYS A 144 3.49 -12.44 -10.54
CA LYS A 144 3.52 -13.91 -10.40
C LYS A 144 4.67 -14.41 -9.54
N THR A 145 5.69 -13.56 -9.34
CA THR A 145 6.96 -13.91 -8.68
C THR A 145 7.03 -13.44 -7.23
N ILE A 146 5.96 -12.87 -6.70
CA ILE A 146 5.88 -12.48 -5.30
C ILE A 146 5.69 -13.71 -4.41
N GLY A 147 6.28 -13.67 -3.23
CA GLY A 147 6.11 -14.66 -2.18
C GLY A 147 4.74 -14.59 -1.52
N ASP A 148 4.41 -15.66 -0.78
CA ASP A 148 3.09 -15.87 -0.18
C ASP A 148 2.96 -15.22 1.22
N ALA A 149 3.83 -14.27 1.60
CA ALA A 149 3.81 -13.65 2.94
C ALA A 149 2.47 -13.02 3.31
N LEU A 150 1.73 -12.54 2.30
CA LEU A 150 0.38 -11.98 2.39
C LEU A 150 -0.73 -13.00 2.03
N GLY A 151 -0.39 -14.27 1.82
CA GLY A 151 -1.32 -15.28 1.28
C GLY A 151 -1.85 -14.89 -0.11
N ASP A 152 -3.10 -15.26 -0.39
CA ASP A 152 -3.78 -14.99 -1.66
C ASP A 152 -3.94 -13.48 -1.96
N ASP A 153 -3.76 -12.62 -0.95
CA ASP A 153 -3.81 -11.16 -1.09
C ASP A 153 -2.50 -10.54 -1.59
N ALA A 154 -1.36 -11.23 -1.47
CA ALA A 154 -0.07 -10.76 -2.03
C ALA A 154 -0.26 -10.39 -3.51
N LYS A 155 -0.89 -11.32 -4.23
CA LYS A 155 -1.46 -11.20 -5.58
C LYS A 155 -1.97 -9.80 -5.87
N LYS A 156 -3.03 -9.49 -5.14
CA LYS A 156 -3.92 -8.38 -5.36
C LYS A 156 -3.24 -7.05 -5.03
N GLU A 157 -2.47 -7.01 -3.95
CA GLU A 157 -1.76 -5.81 -3.50
C GLU A 157 -0.56 -5.49 -4.40
N CYS A 158 0.15 -6.49 -4.93
CA CYS A 158 1.14 -6.27 -5.98
C CYS A 158 0.51 -5.63 -7.22
N ILE A 159 -0.62 -6.18 -7.68
CA ILE A 159 -1.33 -5.67 -8.87
C ILE A 159 -1.89 -4.27 -8.63
N HIS A 160 -2.34 -3.98 -7.40
CA HIS A 160 -2.71 -2.63 -7.00
C HIS A 160 -1.53 -1.65 -7.10
N GLY A 161 -0.38 -1.99 -6.52
CA GLY A 161 0.86 -1.21 -6.64
C GLY A 161 1.33 -1.06 -8.10
N MET A 162 1.13 -2.06 -8.95
CA MET A 162 1.41 -1.96 -10.38
C MET A 162 0.55 -0.87 -11.05
N GLY A 163 -0.70 -0.68 -10.60
CA GLY A 163 -1.53 0.45 -11.02
C GLY A 163 -0.91 1.82 -10.72
N HIS A 164 -0.22 1.94 -9.57
CA HIS A 164 0.52 3.16 -9.22
C HIS A 164 1.68 3.37 -10.20
N SER A 165 2.44 2.32 -10.48
CA SER A 165 3.57 2.36 -11.41
C SER A 165 3.14 2.80 -12.82
N LEU A 166 2.03 2.21 -13.31
CA LEU A 166 1.50 2.51 -14.63
C LEU A 166 1.05 3.97 -14.75
N ILE A 167 0.32 4.52 -13.78
CA ILE A 167 -0.09 5.93 -13.90
C ILE A 167 1.11 6.88 -13.85
N LYS A 168 2.13 6.58 -13.04
CA LYS A 168 3.36 7.38 -12.96
C LYS A 168 4.17 7.33 -14.27
N ILE A 169 4.37 6.14 -14.86
CA ILE A 169 5.24 5.98 -16.04
C ILE A 169 4.62 6.58 -17.32
N TYR A 170 3.29 6.69 -17.37
CA TYR A 170 2.56 7.37 -18.45
C TYR A 170 2.28 8.85 -18.16
N ASP A 171 3.02 9.47 -17.24
CA ASP A 171 2.87 10.89 -16.87
C ASP A 171 1.42 11.26 -16.55
N TYR A 172 0.78 10.38 -15.77
CA TYR A 172 -0.60 10.47 -15.33
C TYR A 172 -1.68 10.36 -16.43
N ASP A 173 -1.36 10.02 -17.68
CA ASP A 173 -2.36 9.70 -18.70
C ASP A 173 -3.20 8.48 -18.29
N THR A 174 -4.43 8.71 -17.81
CA THR A 174 -5.30 7.62 -17.33
C THR A 174 -5.74 6.71 -18.48
N THR A 175 -5.81 7.21 -19.71
CA THR A 175 -6.21 6.40 -20.86
C THR A 175 -5.15 5.33 -21.13
N GLN A 176 -3.88 5.72 -21.23
CA GLN A 176 -2.79 4.78 -21.48
C GLN A 176 -2.60 3.80 -20.31
N ALA A 177 -2.65 4.29 -19.06
CA ALA A 177 -2.51 3.44 -17.89
C ALA A 177 -3.65 2.41 -17.78
N LEU A 178 -4.90 2.78 -18.11
CA LEU A 178 -6.03 1.85 -18.17
C LEU A 178 -5.83 0.77 -19.25
N GLU A 179 -5.30 1.14 -20.41
CA GLU A 179 -5.02 0.16 -21.47
C GLU A 179 -4.03 -0.91 -21.00
N ARG A 180 -3.03 -0.52 -20.21
CA ARG A 180 -2.08 -1.46 -19.61
C ARG A 180 -2.71 -2.29 -18.50
N CYS A 181 -3.53 -1.71 -17.62
CA CYS A 181 -4.26 -2.50 -16.61
C CYS A 181 -5.18 -3.57 -17.23
N ASN A 182 -5.69 -3.37 -18.44
CA ASN A 182 -6.51 -4.36 -19.15
C ASN A 182 -5.72 -5.58 -19.66
N GLU A 183 -4.40 -5.61 -19.51
CA GLU A 183 -3.58 -6.76 -19.91
C GLU A 183 -3.61 -7.89 -18.88
N PHE A 184 -4.08 -7.62 -17.65
CA PHE A 184 -4.29 -8.65 -16.63
C PHE A 184 -5.41 -9.63 -17.03
N ASP A 185 -5.29 -10.87 -16.56
CA ASP A 185 -6.04 -12.00 -17.15
C ASP A 185 -7.48 -12.10 -16.61
N THR A 186 -7.73 -11.62 -15.39
CA THR A 186 -9.03 -11.71 -14.74
C THR A 186 -9.61 -10.34 -14.41
N TRP A 187 -10.95 -10.27 -14.35
CA TRP A 187 -11.66 -9.06 -13.96
C TRP A 187 -11.21 -8.52 -12.59
N ASN A 188 -10.96 -9.40 -11.61
CA ASN A 188 -10.49 -9.00 -10.29
C ASN A 188 -9.11 -8.33 -10.35
N GLU A 189 -8.18 -8.86 -11.16
CA GLU A 189 -6.85 -8.28 -11.31
C GLU A 189 -6.92 -6.92 -12.02
N VAL A 190 -7.71 -6.82 -13.09
CA VAL A 190 -7.97 -5.54 -13.77
C VAL A 190 -8.57 -4.52 -12.79
N TYR A 191 -9.52 -4.94 -11.95
CA TYR A 191 -10.11 -4.10 -10.91
C TYR A 191 -9.08 -3.63 -9.88
N MET A 192 -8.19 -4.52 -9.41
CA MET A 192 -7.13 -4.14 -8.46
C MET A 192 -6.15 -3.13 -9.06
N CYS A 193 -5.72 -3.34 -10.30
CA CYS A 193 -4.83 -2.43 -11.02
C CYS A 193 -5.46 -1.05 -11.20
N ASN A 194 -6.70 -1.00 -11.69
CA ASN A 194 -7.45 0.25 -11.83
C ASN A 194 -7.63 0.97 -10.49
N GLY A 195 -7.78 0.19 -9.41
CA GLY A 195 -7.93 0.73 -8.05
C GLY A 195 -6.70 1.51 -7.61
N GLY A 196 -5.50 0.98 -7.88
CA GLY A 196 -4.23 1.66 -7.60
C GLY A 196 -3.99 2.85 -8.53
N LEU A 197 -4.27 2.68 -9.82
CA LEU A 197 -4.16 3.75 -10.84
C LEU A 197 -4.93 5.01 -10.42
N PHE A 198 -6.22 4.87 -10.09
CA PHE A 198 -7.03 6.02 -9.72
C PHE A 198 -6.71 6.57 -8.33
N MET A 199 -6.29 5.72 -7.38
CA MET A 199 -5.81 6.18 -6.08
C MET A 199 -4.58 7.08 -6.25
N GLN A 200 -3.62 6.64 -7.07
CA GLN A 200 -2.39 7.37 -7.30
C GLN A 200 -2.63 8.65 -8.12
N ASN A 201 -3.57 8.64 -9.09
CA ASN A 201 -3.94 9.85 -9.82
C ASN A 201 -4.49 10.95 -8.88
N ILE A 202 -5.41 10.61 -7.97
CA ILE A 202 -5.93 11.59 -7.02
C ILE A 202 -4.92 11.99 -5.95
N ALA A 203 -4.02 11.09 -5.54
CA ALA A 203 -2.94 11.42 -4.62
C ALA A 203 -2.03 12.51 -5.20
N LYS A 204 -1.66 12.41 -6.48
CA LYS A 204 -0.88 13.44 -7.18
C LYS A 204 -1.59 14.80 -7.20
N TYR A 205 -2.90 14.80 -7.44
CA TYR A 205 -3.67 16.04 -7.43
C TYR A 205 -3.77 16.68 -6.04
N ALA A 206 -3.95 15.86 -5.01
CA ALA A 206 -3.96 16.31 -3.63
C ALA A 206 -2.62 16.95 -3.22
N GLU A 207 -1.51 16.36 -3.65
CA GLU A 207 -0.14 16.80 -3.35
C GLU A 207 0.21 18.14 -4.03
N ASN A 208 0.03 18.24 -5.35
CA ASN A 208 0.57 19.37 -6.13
C ASN A 208 -0.33 19.84 -7.28
N ARG A 209 -1.62 19.47 -7.26
CA ARG A 209 -2.63 19.85 -8.28
C ARG A 209 -2.27 19.37 -9.69
N GLN A 210 -1.46 18.32 -9.81
CA GLN A 210 -1.18 17.62 -11.07
C GLN A 210 -1.96 16.31 -11.14
N GLY A 211 -1.82 15.56 -12.23
CA GLY A 211 -2.64 14.39 -12.54
C GLY A 211 -3.58 14.68 -13.70
N ASP A 212 -4.36 13.68 -14.08
CA ASP A 212 -5.25 13.76 -15.23
C ASP A 212 -6.63 14.23 -14.80
N PHE A 213 -6.74 15.54 -14.58
CA PHE A 213 -7.96 16.27 -14.23
C PHE A 213 -8.07 17.50 -15.13
N ASP A 214 -9.30 17.86 -15.49
CA ASP A 214 -9.59 19.05 -16.30
C ASP A 214 -10.33 20.07 -15.43
N GLU A 215 -9.75 21.26 -15.24
CA GLU A 215 -10.40 22.34 -14.49
C GLU A 215 -11.65 22.89 -15.20
N SER A 216 -11.75 22.69 -16.52
CA SER A 216 -12.90 23.11 -17.33
C SER A 216 -14.01 22.04 -17.38
N ASP A 217 -13.69 20.79 -17.05
CA ASP A 217 -14.64 19.68 -16.89
C ASP A 217 -14.35 18.93 -15.59
N LEU A 218 -15.06 19.33 -14.51
CA LEU A 218 -14.86 18.73 -13.19
C LEU A 218 -15.14 17.22 -13.15
N TYR A 219 -15.87 16.67 -14.13
CA TYR A 219 -16.21 15.25 -14.19
C TYR A 219 -15.20 14.41 -14.98
N TYR A 220 -14.23 15.05 -15.62
CA TYR A 220 -13.09 14.39 -16.25
C TYR A 220 -12.15 13.79 -15.17
N PRO A 221 -11.53 12.62 -15.42
CA PRO A 221 -11.61 11.79 -16.63
C PRO A 221 -12.78 10.79 -16.60
N CYS A 222 -13.47 10.65 -15.47
CA CYS A 222 -14.42 9.57 -15.25
C CYS A 222 -15.59 9.57 -16.23
N ASN A 223 -16.11 10.75 -16.59
CA ASN A 223 -17.18 10.88 -17.58
C ASN A 223 -16.76 10.46 -19.01
N GLN A 224 -15.47 10.40 -19.31
CA GLN A 224 -14.96 9.93 -20.61
C GLN A 224 -14.77 8.41 -20.64
N ILE A 225 -14.73 7.76 -19.48
CA ILE A 225 -14.58 6.30 -19.35
C ILE A 225 -15.93 5.60 -19.46
N ASP A 226 -17.01 6.31 -19.12
CA ASP A 226 -18.37 5.81 -19.15
C ASP A 226 -18.80 5.33 -20.54
N GLY A 227 -19.34 4.10 -20.59
CA GLY A 227 -19.80 3.49 -21.83
C GLY A 227 -18.69 3.05 -22.79
N THR A 228 -17.42 3.12 -22.38
CA THR A 228 -16.28 2.60 -23.16
C THR A 228 -15.97 1.14 -22.84
N LYS A 229 -14.95 0.56 -23.51
CA LYS A 229 -14.39 -0.76 -23.13
C LYS A 229 -13.90 -0.81 -21.68
N ASN A 230 -13.62 0.35 -21.08
CA ASN A 230 -13.13 0.50 -19.71
C ASN A 230 -14.25 0.86 -18.72
N ALA A 231 -15.54 0.73 -19.09
CA ALA A 231 -16.66 1.17 -18.24
C ALA A 231 -16.69 0.52 -16.84
N GLU A 232 -16.10 -0.66 -16.69
CA GLU A 232 -15.96 -1.31 -15.37
C GLU A 232 -15.00 -0.53 -14.44
N ALA A 233 -14.02 0.18 -15.00
CA ALA A 233 -13.11 1.06 -14.29
C ALA A 233 -13.77 2.35 -13.78
N ALA A 234 -14.88 2.78 -14.40
CA ALA A 234 -15.59 4.02 -14.03
C ALA A 234 -16.09 4.01 -12.58
N THR A 235 -16.45 2.84 -12.05
CA THR A 235 -16.81 2.69 -10.62
C THR A 235 -15.65 3.11 -9.71
N LEU A 236 -14.42 2.69 -10.02
CA LEU A 236 -13.25 3.07 -9.25
C LEU A 236 -12.87 4.53 -9.49
N CYS A 237 -12.97 5.00 -10.74
CA CYS A 237 -12.71 6.40 -11.07
C CYS A 237 -13.61 7.34 -10.24
N HIS A 238 -14.93 7.15 -10.28
CA HIS A 238 -15.86 8.00 -9.53
C HIS A 238 -15.72 7.87 -8.01
N ARG A 239 -15.30 6.69 -7.51
CA ARG A 239 -14.97 6.54 -6.08
C ARG A 239 -13.81 7.46 -5.69
N TYR A 240 -12.73 7.50 -6.46
CA TYR A 240 -11.56 8.33 -6.15
C TYR A 240 -11.73 9.81 -6.53
N GLN A 241 -12.47 10.10 -7.60
CA GLN A 241 -12.84 11.47 -8.01
C GLN A 241 -13.65 12.20 -6.93
N ALA A 242 -14.31 11.48 -6.03
CA ALA A 242 -14.93 12.08 -4.86
C ALA A 242 -13.97 12.95 -4.03
N ASN A 243 -12.68 12.57 -3.94
CA ASN A 243 -11.68 13.40 -3.28
C ASN A 243 -11.30 14.64 -4.12
N TYR A 244 -11.29 14.53 -5.46
CA TYR A 244 -11.16 15.72 -6.32
C TYR A 244 -12.28 16.73 -6.04
N PHE A 245 -13.54 16.27 -5.90
CA PHE A 245 -14.65 17.13 -5.53
C PHE A 245 -14.50 17.77 -4.14
N LEU A 246 -13.95 17.04 -3.17
CA LEU A 246 -13.65 17.61 -1.85
C LEU A 246 -12.61 18.73 -1.95
N ILE A 247 -11.52 18.51 -2.69
CA ILE A 247 -10.49 19.54 -2.91
C ILE A 247 -11.06 20.76 -3.64
N GLN A 248 -11.83 20.55 -4.72
CA GLN A 248 -12.46 21.64 -5.48
C GLN A 248 -13.46 22.47 -4.70
N THR A 249 -13.98 21.92 -3.61
CA THR A 249 -15.00 22.58 -2.79
C THR A 249 -14.47 23.04 -1.44
N ASP A 250 -13.15 23.11 -1.27
CA ASP A 250 -12.48 23.45 -0.01
C ASP A 250 -13.00 22.59 1.15
N TYR A 251 -13.25 21.31 0.88
CA TYR A 251 -13.80 20.32 1.81
C TYR A 251 -15.19 20.67 2.37
N ILE A 252 -15.93 21.56 1.70
CA ILE A 252 -17.32 21.86 2.07
C ILE A 252 -18.21 20.68 1.64
N LEU A 253 -18.54 19.80 2.59
CA LEU A 253 -19.26 18.55 2.37
C LEU A 253 -20.50 18.67 1.48
N GLN A 254 -21.35 19.69 1.71
CA GLN A 254 -22.58 19.88 0.95
C GLN A 254 -22.31 20.28 -0.51
N ASN A 255 -21.21 20.98 -0.78
CA ASN A 255 -20.80 21.34 -2.13
C ASN A 255 -20.24 20.11 -2.84
N ALA A 256 -19.41 19.29 -2.17
CA ALA A 256 -18.93 18.02 -2.72
C ALA A 256 -20.09 17.06 -3.06
N TYR A 257 -21.10 16.96 -2.20
CA TYR A 257 -22.32 16.21 -2.48
C TYR A 257 -23.12 16.77 -3.65
N SER A 258 -23.15 18.09 -3.82
CA SER A 258 -23.76 18.72 -4.99
C SER A 258 -23.05 18.32 -6.29
N LEU A 259 -21.71 18.24 -6.27
CA LEU A 259 -20.93 17.71 -7.41
C LEU A 259 -21.23 16.23 -7.66
N CYS A 260 -21.25 15.38 -6.62
CA CYS A 260 -21.64 13.97 -6.74
C CYS A 260 -23.04 13.81 -7.37
N SER A 261 -24.00 14.63 -6.96
CA SER A 261 -25.37 14.61 -7.51
C SER A 261 -25.47 15.12 -8.94
N GLY A 262 -24.45 15.82 -9.45
CA GLY A 262 -24.36 16.27 -10.83
C GLY A 262 -23.74 15.26 -11.79
N ILE A 263 -23.28 14.08 -11.31
CA ILE A 263 -22.82 13.00 -12.20
C ILE A 263 -23.98 12.56 -13.09
N GLU A 264 -23.76 12.54 -14.42
CA GLU A 264 -24.80 12.26 -15.41
C GLU A 264 -25.35 10.83 -15.26
N ASP A 265 -24.47 9.84 -15.17
CA ASP A 265 -24.86 8.45 -14.95
C ASP A 265 -25.19 8.18 -13.48
N GLN A 266 -26.48 7.98 -13.22
CA GLN A 266 -27.06 7.76 -11.89
C GLN A 266 -26.44 6.56 -11.15
N ARG A 267 -25.82 5.61 -11.85
CA ARG A 267 -25.17 4.44 -11.24
C ARG A 267 -23.99 4.83 -10.35
N TYR A 268 -23.31 5.94 -10.64
CA TYR A 268 -22.10 6.33 -9.92
C TYR A 268 -22.32 7.39 -8.85
N ILE A 269 -23.51 7.97 -8.75
CA ILE A 269 -23.81 8.96 -7.70
C ILE A 269 -23.52 8.35 -6.32
N GLY A 270 -24.13 7.19 -6.01
CA GLY A 270 -23.88 6.51 -4.74
C GLY A 270 -22.41 6.11 -4.53
N ILE A 271 -21.69 5.83 -5.61
CA ILE A 271 -20.25 5.52 -5.58
C ILE A 271 -19.43 6.75 -5.19
N CYS A 272 -19.79 7.94 -5.68
CA CYS A 272 -19.18 9.19 -5.27
C CYS A 272 -19.42 9.49 -3.78
N TYR A 273 -20.65 9.32 -3.28
CA TYR A 273 -20.94 9.46 -1.85
C TYR A 273 -20.12 8.49 -0.98
N LYS A 274 -19.97 7.24 -1.43
CA LYS A 274 -19.08 6.25 -0.80
C LYS A 274 -17.62 6.72 -0.80
N GLY A 275 -17.15 7.29 -1.91
CA GLY A 275 -15.81 7.85 -2.05
C GLY A 275 -15.53 9.01 -1.09
N VAL A 276 -16.48 9.96 -0.98
CA VAL A 276 -16.40 11.08 -0.02
C VAL A 276 -16.23 10.54 1.39
N ALA A 277 -17.07 9.57 1.78
CA ALA A 277 -17.02 9.00 3.12
C ALA A 277 -15.70 8.27 3.38
N ALA A 278 -15.21 7.48 2.42
CA ALA A 278 -13.94 6.78 2.54
C ALA A 278 -12.77 7.76 2.72
N HIS A 279 -12.73 8.87 1.98
CA HIS A 279 -11.66 9.84 2.10
C HIS A 279 -11.71 10.61 3.44
N LEU A 280 -12.86 11.20 3.78
CA LEU A 280 -12.97 12.01 5.00
C LEU A 280 -12.78 11.18 6.28
N THR A 281 -13.20 9.92 6.27
CA THR A 281 -12.97 9.00 7.40
C THR A 281 -11.49 8.72 7.60
N LYS A 282 -10.75 8.50 6.50
CA LYS A 282 -9.31 8.27 6.52
C LYS A 282 -8.52 9.49 7.01
N ASP A 283 -9.02 10.70 6.77
CA ASP A 283 -8.32 11.93 7.17
C ASP A 283 -8.71 12.40 8.59
N ASN A 284 -9.72 11.78 9.22
CA ASN A 284 -10.26 12.16 10.54
C ASN A 284 -10.60 10.93 11.40
N PHE A 285 -9.81 9.86 11.31
CA PHE A 285 -10.08 8.59 11.99
C PHE A 285 -9.98 8.66 13.52
N ASP A 286 -9.32 9.71 14.02
CA ASP A 286 -9.19 10.02 15.44
C ASP A 286 -10.53 10.44 16.06
N VAL A 287 -11.47 10.98 15.27
CA VAL A 287 -12.78 11.46 15.74
C VAL A 287 -13.94 10.76 15.03
N LEU A 288 -14.26 9.53 15.47
CA LEU A 288 -15.36 8.73 14.90
C LEU A 288 -16.76 9.39 14.99
N ASP A 289 -16.95 10.32 15.93
CA ASP A 289 -18.18 11.14 16.02
C ASP A 289 -18.39 11.96 14.74
N ASN A 290 -17.32 12.49 14.14
CA ASN A 290 -17.40 13.25 12.90
C ASN A 290 -17.84 12.34 11.73
N THR A 291 -17.27 11.14 11.65
CA THR A 291 -17.65 10.13 10.64
C THR A 291 -19.11 9.71 10.79
N GLN A 292 -19.57 9.49 12.02
CA GLN A 292 -20.97 9.17 12.30
C GLN A 292 -21.90 10.32 11.87
N LEU A 293 -21.60 11.55 12.31
CA LEU A 293 -22.40 12.73 11.97
C LEU A 293 -22.44 12.97 10.47
N MET A 294 -21.31 12.81 9.77
CA MET A 294 -21.25 12.87 8.31
C MET A 294 -22.24 11.88 7.69
N CYS A 295 -22.16 10.60 8.03
CA CYS A 295 -23.05 9.59 7.43
C CYS A 295 -24.52 9.75 7.80
N LEU A 296 -24.84 10.21 9.02
CA LEU A 296 -26.21 10.52 9.40
C LEU A 296 -26.76 11.78 8.69
N SER A 297 -25.87 12.71 8.29
CA SER A 297 -26.24 13.91 7.53
C SER A 297 -26.31 13.69 6.02
N THR A 298 -25.75 12.58 5.50
CA THR A 298 -25.88 12.17 4.10
C THR A 298 -27.37 11.97 3.74
N PRO A 299 -27.81 12.33 2.51
CA PRO A 299 -29.19 12.08 2.07
C PRO A 299 -29.59 10.62 2.32
N PRO A 300 -30.82 10.33 2.82
CA PRO A 300 -31.22 8.99 3.25
C PRO A 300 -30.93 7.86 2.27
N GLN A 301 -31.09 8.12 0.97
CA GLN A 301 -30.83 7.16 -0.11
C GLN A 301 -29.34 6.81 -0.32
N TYR A 302 -28.41 7.55 0.29
CA TYR A 302 -26.96 7.34 0.18
C TYR A 302 -26.26 7.09 1.53
N GLN A 303 -27.00 7.03 2.64
CA GLN A 303 -26.43 6.78 3.97
C GLN A 303 -25.72 5.42 4.04
N GLU A 304 -26.29 4.40 3.38
CA GLU A 304 -25.67 3.08 3.30
C GLU A 304 -24.30 3.15 2.61
N GLN A 305 -24.20 3.87 1.49
CA GLN A 305 -22.96 4.07 0.75
C GLN A 305 -21.92 4.83 1.58
N CYS A 306 -22.35 5.82 2.37
CA CYS A 306 -21.46 6.50 3.31
C CYS A 306 -20.88 5.53 4.34
N VAL A 307 -21.73 4.73 4.99
CA VAL A 307 -21.30 3.75 6.00
C VAL A 307 -20.34 2.72 5.40
N ILE A 308 -20.64 2.23 4.19
CA ILE A 308 -19.76 1.30 3.46
C ILE A 308 -18.41 1.95 3.13
N GLY A 309 -18.39 3.22 2.74
CA GLY A 309 -17.14 3.95 2.47
C GLY A 309 -16.29 4.14 3.72
N ALA A 310 -16.92 4.56 4.82
CA ALA A 310 -16.27 4.74 6.10
C ALA A 310 -15.67 3.44 6.64
N ILE A 311 -16.44 2.34 6.65
CA ILE A 311 -15.95 1.06 7.18
C ILE A 311 -14.83 0.46 6.34
N GLU A 312 -14.90 0.59 5.01
CA GLU A 312 -13.79 0.16 4.14
C GLU A 312 -12.51 0.95 4.40
N SER A 313 -12.62 2.24 4.69
CA SER A 313 -11.47 3.08 5.04
C SER A 313 -10.88 2.72 6.41
N LEU A 314 -11.71 2.58 7.44
CA LEU A 314 -11.26 2.24 8.80
C LEU A 314 -10.59 0.88 8.83
N THR A 315 -11.22 -0.13 8.22
CA THR A 315 -10.69 -1.49 8.17
C THR A 315 -9.37 -1.52 7.38
N ARG A 316 -9.26 -0.82 6.25
CA ARG A 316 -8.04 -0.86 5.41
C ARG A 316 -6.88 -0.05 5.99
N PHE A 317 -7.13 1.18 6.46
CA PHE A 317 -6.06 2.15 6.73
C PHE A 317 -5.85 2.48 8.21
N VAL A 318 -6.75 2.04 9.09
CA VAL A 318 -6.73 2.43 10.52
C VAL A 318 -6.60 1.19 11.39
N SER A 319 -7.71 0.56 11.77
CA SER A 319 -7.71 -0.68 12.54
C SER A 319 -9.09 -1.34 12.56
N ASP A 320 -9.10 -2.66 12.77
CA ASP A 320 -10.33 -3.42 12.97
C ASP A 320 -11.06 -3.01 14.27
N GLU A 321 -10.32 -2.52 15.28
CA GLU A 321 -10.89 -1.99 16.53
C GLU A 321 -11.70 -0.71 16.28
N LYS A 322 -11.12 0.27 15.57
CA LYS A 322 -11.80 1.52 15.21
C LYS A 322 -12.99 1.27 14.28
N ALA A 323 -12.84 0.34 13.34
CA ALA A 323 -13.93 -0.13 12.48
C ALA A 323 -15.11 -0.68 13.31
N SER A 324 -14.83 -1.54 14.29
CA SER A 324 -15.83 -2.09 15.21
C SER A 324 -16.48 -1.00 16.07
N GLU A 325 -15.68 -0.08 16.62
CA GLU A 325 -16.17 1.07 17.39
C GLU A 325 -17.14 1.93 16.57
N PHE A 326 -16.80 2.22 15.31
CA PHE A 326 -17.66 2.96 14.39
C PHE A 326 -18.99 2.24 14.15
N CYS A 327 -18.98 0.93 13.86
CA CYS A 327 -20.22 0.18 13.66
C CYS A 327 -21.12 0.17 14.91
N ASN A 328 -20.54 0.16 16.11
CA ASN A 328 -21.29 0.19 17.37
C ASN A 328 -21.93 1.55 17.69
N ARG A 329 -21.52 2.62 17.00
CA ARG A 329 -22.11 3.96 17.11
C ARG A 329 -23.35 4.13 16.23
N LEU A 330 -23.57 3.25 15.25
CA LEU A 330 -24.73 3.27 14.37
C LEU A 330 -25.89 2.48 14.99
N ASP A 331 -27.10 2.71 14.47
CA ASP A 331 -28.31 2.00 14.88
C ASP A 331 -29.03 1.35 13.68
N GLY A 332 -29.82 0.31 13.96
CA GLY A 332 -30.75 -0.30 13.00
C GLY A 332 -30.06 -0.86 11.75
N ASP A 333 -30.61 -0.55 10.58
CA ASP A 333 -30.14 -1.10 9.29
C ASP A 333 -28.71 -0.64 8.96
N LEU A 334 -28.32 0.59 9.32
CA LEU A 334 -26.97 1.10 9.07
C LEU A 334 -25.91 0.35 9.89
N GLN A 335 -26.20 0.04 11.16
CA GLN A 335 -25.33 -0.80 11.98
C GLN A 335 -25.16 -2.19 11.39
N LYS A 336 -26.27 -2.80 10.96
CA LYS A 336 -26.25 -4.13 10.33
C LYS A 336 -25.41 -4.13 9.05
N THR A 337 -25.57 -3.12 8.20
CA THR A 337 -24.74 -2.97 6.99
C THR A 337 -23.27 -2.81 7.35
N CYS A 338 -22.94 -1.98 8.33
CA CYS A 338 -21.57 -1.76 8.78
C CYS A 338 -20.92 -3.07 9.22
N GLN A 339 -21.56 -3.81 10.13
CA GLN A 339 -21.05 -5.08 10.66
C GLN A 339 -20.90 -6.14 9.57
N ASN A 340 -21.88 -6.28 8.69
CA ASN A 340 -21.81 -7.23 7.57
C ASN A 340 -20.64 -6.90 6.63
N ARG A 341 -20.43 -5.61 6.33
CA ARG A 341 -19.34 -5.20 5.45
C ARG A 341 -17.98 -5.41 6.12
N MET A 342 -17.85 -5.04 7.40
CA MET A 342 -16.63 -5.28 8.18
C MET A 342 -16.26 -6.75 8.20
N ASN A 343 -17.20 -7.64 8.53
CA ASN A 343 -16.96 -9.09 8.56
C ASN A 343 -16.54 -9.61 7.18
N SER A 344 -17.22 -9.17 6.11
CA SER A 344 -16.85 -9.55 4.74
C SER A 344 -15.42 -9.11 4.36
N LEU A 345 -14.94 -7.98 4.87
CA LEU A 345 -13.57 -7.51 4.61
C LEU A 345 -12.54 -8.31 5.40
N ILE A 346 -12.84 -8.61 6.67
CA ILE A 346 -11.98 -9.41 7.54
C ILE A 346 -11.88 -10.84 6.99
N ASP A 347 -13.00 -11.48 6.64
CA ASP A 347 -13.03 -12.83 6.07
C ASP A 347 -12.18 -12.89 4.79
N SER A 348 -12.27 -11.87 3.93
CA SER A 348 -11.51 -11.82 2.68
C SER A 348 -9.99 -11.68 2.82
N ARG A 349 -9.46 -11.38 4.01
CA ARG A 349 -8.01 -11.34 4.29
C ARG A 349 -7.43 -12.71 4.62
N TYR A 350 -8.29 -13.66 4.99
CA TYR A 350 -7.90 -15.00 5.45
C TYR A 350 -8.38 -16.13 4.52
N ASP A 351 -9.11 -15.77 3.46
CA ASP A 351 -9.54 -16.62 2.35
C ASP A 351 -8.63 -16.40 1.13
#